data_AF-A0A2D7VVI8-F1
#
_entry.id   AF-A0A2D7VVI8-F1
#
_cell.length_a   1.000
_cell.length_b   1.000
_cell.length_c   1.000
_cell.angle_alpha   90.00
_cell.angle_beta   90.00
_cell.angle_gamma   90.00
#
_symmetry.space_group_name_H-M   'P 1'
#
loop_
_entity.id
_entity.type
_entity.pdbx_description
1 polymer ?
#
loop_
_entity_poly.entity_id
_entity_poly.type
_entity_poly.pdbx_seq_one_letter_code
_entity_poly.pdbx_strand_id
1 'polypeptide(L)'
;MSQKIKNIKISELQLWTENPRHPLNGDYTNEEIIKFALSDEDGKYKFQGLIDNFGEYFDFSEIPLVVEEEGENIIYDGNRRVIFIMALKDPELRKFLFEKYSVETDFSKLEKLEKIPCNVCDKKTAITSVYRKHAFTGSWSPLERDYFVHNHMKGPKSLTIY
;
A
#
# COMPACT_ATOMS: atom_id res chain seq x y z
N MET A 1 -7.44 -4.50 23.13
CA MET A 1 -7.22 -4.44 21.66
C MET A 1 -7.47 -3.02 21.22
N SER A 2 -6.48 -2.31 20.69
CA SER A 2 -6.63 -0.92 20.23
C SER A 2 -6.66 -0.85 18.71
N GLN A 3 -7.76 -1.31 18.11
CA GLN A 3 -8.08 -0.99 16.71
C GLN A 3 -9.23 0.00 16.73
N LYS A 4 -9.13 1.06 15.94
CA LYS A 4 -10.16 2.08 15.79
C LYS A 4 -10.28 2.49 14.33
N ILE A 5 -11.50 2.67 13.85
CA ILE A 5 -11.73 3.23 12.54
C ILE A 5 -11.64 4.76 12.66
N LYS A 6 -10.76 5.38 11.89
CA LYS A 6 -10.62 6.84 11.78
C LYS A 6 -10.70 7.26 10.33
N ASN A 7 -11.36 8.38 10.05
CA ASN A 7 -11.27 9.04 8.75
C ASN A 7 -10.05 9.96 8.75
N ILE A 8 -9.02 9.61 7.99
CA ILE A 8 -7.75 10.34 7.89
C ILE A 8 -7.71 11.07 6.55
N LYS A 9 -7.16 12.30 6.51
CA LYS A 9 -6.96 12.98 5.22
C LYS A 9 -5.91 12.23 4.42
N ILE A 10 -6.12 12.11 3.12
CA ILE A 10 -5.17 11.41 2.24
C ILE A 10 -3.80 12.09 2.26
N SER A 11 -3.76 13.41 2.41
CA SER A 11 -2.52 14.20 2.54
C SER A 11 -1.76 13.98 3.85
N GLU A 12 -2.38 13.36 4.87
CA GLU A 12 -1.78 13.08 6.18
C GLU A 12 -1.30 11.62 6.28
N LEU A 13 -1.37 10.85 5.19
CA LEU A 13 -0.95 9.45 5.13
C LEU A 13 0.45 9.32 4.52
N GLN A 14 1.27 8.44 5.09
CA GLN A 14 2.60 8.08 4.58
C GLN A 14 2.58 6.65 4.06
N LEU A 15 3.15 6.43 2.87
CA LEU A 15 3.38 5.10 2.33
C LEU A 15 4.54 4.43 3.07
N TRP A 16 4.38 3.14 3.35
CA TRP A 16 5.39 2.40 4.11
C TRP A 16 6.58 2.02 3.22
N THR A 17 7.74 2.60 3.51
CA THR A 17 9.01 2.40 2.78
C THR A 17 9.57 0.99 2.94
N GLU A 18 9.38 0.35 4.08
CA GLU A 18 9.89 -1.02 4.35
C GLU A 18 8.93 -2.13 3.88
N ASN A 19 8.04 -1.81 2.94
CA ASN A 19 7.06 -2.74 2.39
C ASN A 19 7.75 -3.93 1.72
N PRO A 20 7.39 -5.18 2.05
CA PRO A 20 8.04 -6.38 1.51
C PRO A 20 8.02 -6.50 -0.01
N ARG A 21 7.01 -5.93 -0.69
CA ARG A 21 6.96 -5.94 -2.16
C ARG A 21 8.11 -5.16 -2.78
N HIS A 22 8.52 -4.08 -2.10
CA HIS A 22 9.62 -3.26 -2.54
C HIS A 22 10.20 -2.47 -1.36
N PRO A 23 11.12 -3.08 -0.60
CA PRO A 23 11.72 -2.41 0.53
C PRO A 23 12.71 -1.34 0.05
N LEU A 24 12.41 -0.10 0.38
CA LEU A 24 13.22 1.07 0.08
C LEU A 24 14.08 1.44 1.31
N ASN A 25 15.38 1.62 1.10
CA ASN A 25 16.30 2.04 2.16
C ASN A 25 16.52 3.56 2.09
N GLY A 26 15.96 4.31 3.04
CA GLY A 26 16.15 5.75 3.16
C GLY A 26 14.84 6.53 3.29
N ASP A 27 14.96 7.85 3.28
CA ASP A 27 13.83 8.77 3.39
C ASP A 27 13.27 9.05 2.00
N TYR A 28 12.26 8.28 1.60
CA TYR A 28 11.54 8.47 0.35
C TYR A 28 10.23 9.21 0.58
N THR A 29 9.94 10.16 -0.30
CA THR A 29 8.65 10.83 -0.33
C THR A 29 7.57 9.92 -0.90
N ASN A 30 6.30 10.20 -0.56
CA ASN A 30 5.17 9.50 -1.17
C ASN A 30 5.20 9.59 -2.70
N GLU A 31 5.60 10.72 -3.27
CA GLU A 31 5.67 10.91 -4.72
C GLU A 31 6.68 9.95 -5.37
N GLU A 32 7.87 9.81 -4.79
CA GLU A 32 8.89 8.87 -5.27
C GLU A 32 8.42 7.42 -5.17
N ILE A 33 7.80 7.05 -4.05
CA ILE A 33 7.23 5.71 -3.84
C ILE A 33 6.13 5.44 -4.86
N ILE A 34 5.26 6.42 -5.14
CA ILE A 34 4.19 6.29 -6.13
C ILE A 34 4.78 6.14 -7.53
N LYS A 35 5.73 6.98 -7.94
CA LYS A 35 6.39 6.88 -9.26
C LYS A 35 7.03 5.51 -9.44
N PHE A 36 7.72 5.01 -8.43
CA PHE A 36 8.31 3.67 -8.43
C PHE A 36 7.24 2.57 -8.53
N ALA A 37 6.21 2.64 -7.68
CA ALA A 37 5.15 1.64 -7.68
C ALA A 37 4.39 1.61 -9.02
N LEU A 38 4.13 2.78 -9.59
CA LEU A 38 3.50 2.91 -10.90
C LEU A 38 4.43 2.48 -12.03
N SER A 39 5.76 2.60 -11.90
CA SER A 39 6.68 2.07 -12.91
C SER A 39 6.61 0.54 -13.00
N ASP A 40 6.29 -0.15 -11.90
CA ASP A 40 6.05 -1.60 -11.79
C ASP A 40 7.02 -2.45 -12.63
N GLU A 41 8.32 -2.08 -12.65
CA GLU A 41 9.33 -2.72 -13.52
C GLU A 41 9.46 -4.22 -13.26
N ASP A 42 9.24 -4.63 -12.01
CA ASP A 42 9.27 -6.03 -11.56
C ASP A 42 7.90 -6.75 -11.69
N GLY A 43 6.84 -6.04 -12.09
CA GLY A 43 5.47 -6.57 -12.17
C GLY A 43 4.85 -7.01 -10.84
N LYS A 44 5.40 -6.56 -9.71
CA LYS A 44 4.98 -6.95 -8.35
C LYS A 44 3.72 -6.24 -7.89
N TYR A 45 3.47 -5.03 -8.37
CA TYR A 45 2.32 -4.24 -7.97
C TYR A 45 1.06 -4.67 -8.71
N LYS A 46 1.18 -5.13 -9.96
CA LYS A 46 0.07 -5.61 -10.80
C LYS A 46 -1.05 -4.56 -10.89
N PHE A 47 -0.68 -3.32 -11.16
CA PHE A 47 -1.60 -2.17 -11.12
C PHE A 47 -2.73 -2.25 -12.14
N GLN A 48 -2.49 -2.77 -13.36
CA GLN A 48 -3.56 -2.95 -14.35
C GLN A 48 -4.70 -3.79 -13.78
N GLY A 49 -4.37 -4.96 -13.18
CA GLY A 49 -5.39 -5.79 -12.55
C GLY A 49 -6.08 -5.11 -11.36
N LEU A 50 -5.43 -4.20 -10.65
CA LEU A 50 -6.09 -3.40 -9.61
C LEU A 50 -7.09 -2.41 -10.23
N ILE A 51 -6.72 -1.74 -11.31
CA ILE A 51 -7.57 -0.79 -12.05
C ILE A 51 -8.79 -1.50 -12.62
N ASP A 52 -8.60 -2.67 -13.25
CA ASP A 52 -9.69 -3.45 -13.83
C ASP A 52 -10.69 -3.87 -12.75
N ASN A 53 -10.21 -4.35 -11.59
CA ASN A 53 -11.07 -4.70 -10.45
C ASN A 53 -11.85 -3.48 -9.90
N PHE A 54 -11.22 -2.31 -9.87
CA PHE A 54 -11.91 -1.08 -9.45
C PHE A 54 -12.94 -0.58 -10.46
N GLY A 55 -12.72 -0.87 -11.75
CA GLY A 55 -13.65 -0.54 -12.82
C GLY A 55 -15.02 -1.20 -12.65
N GLU A 56 -15.05 -2.39 -12.04
CA GLU A 56 -16.28 -3.12 -11.77
C GLU A 56 -16.93 -2.68 -10.45
N TYR A 57 -16.15 -2.42 -9.40
CA TYR A 57 -16.65 -1.97 -8.10
C TYR A 57 -15.51 -1.41 -7.22
N PHE A 58 -15.54 -0.10 -6.91
CA PHE A 58 -14.68 0.48 -5.87
C PHE A 58 -15.48 0.68 -4.58
N ASP A 59 -15.10 -0.04 -3.53
CA ASP A 59 -15.67 0.12 -2.19
C ASP A 59 -14.59 0.22 -1.09
N PHE A 60 -15.05 0.51 0.13
CA PHE A 60 -14.21 0.50 1.33
C PHE A 60 -14.35 -0.81 2.11
N SER A 61 -14.70 -1.93 1.47
CA SER A 61 -14.83 -3.24 2.14
C SER A 61 -13.52 -3.68 2.79
N GLU A 62 -12.41 -3.35 2.15
CA GLU A 62 -11.09 -3.41 2.77
C GLU A 62 -10.63 -2.00 3.12
N ILE A 63 -10.63 -1.58 4.38
CA ILE A 63 -10.02 -0.28 4.75
C ILE A 63 -8.50 -0.41 4.91
N PRO A 64 -7.68 0.60 4.56
CA PRO A 64 -6.24 0.57 4.80
C PRO A 64 -5.91 0.40 6.28
N LEU A 65 -4.83 -0.32 6.55
CA LEU A 65 -4.31 -0.52 7.89
C LEU A 65 -3.21 0.51 8.15
N VAL A 66 -3.37 1.32 9.18
CA VAL A 66 -2.51 2.45 9.49
C VAL A 66 -1.95 2.32 10.90
N VAL A 67 -0.68 2.68 11.04
CA VAL A 67 0.01 2.84 12.33
C VAL A 67 0.27 4.32 12.55
N GLU A 68 -0.12 4.81 13.72
CA GLU A 68 0.18 6.17 14.17
C GLU A 68 1.50 6.09 14.96
N GLU A 69 2.62 6.50 14.35
CA GLU A 69 3.97 6.43 14.93
C GLU A 69 4.64 7.80 14.73
N GLU A 70 5.21 8.37 15.80
CA GLU A 70 5.91 9.66 15.77
C GLU A 70 5.12 10.86 15.21
N GLY A 71 3.78 10.79 15.25
CA GLY A 71 2.89 11.82 14.71
C GLY A 71 2.50 11.62 13.24
N GLU A 72 3.06 10.60 12.59
CA GLU A 72 2.77 10.22 11.21
C GLU A 72 1.77 9.06 11.13
N ASN A 73 0.99 9.02 10.05
CA ASN A 73 0.03 7.93 9.78
C ASN A 73 0.57 7.02 8.66
N ILE A 74 1.30 5.97 9.03
CA ILE A 74 2.00 5.08 8.10
C ILE A 74 1.08 3.93 7.66
N ILE A 75 0.97 3.68 6.36
CA ILE A 75 0.10 2.65 5.78
C ILE A 75 0.83 1.30 5.72
N TYR A 76 0.48 0.38 6.61
CA TYR A 76 1.07 -0.97 6.65
C TYR A 76 0.38 -1.96 5.72
N ASP A 77 -0.92 -1.80 5.45
CA ASP A 77 -1.66 -2.59 4.45
C ASP A 77 -2.62 -1.73 3.63
N GLY A 78 -2.86 -2.14 2.39
CA GLY A 78 -3.66 -1.37 1.43
C GLY A 78 -2.85 -0.36 0.61
N ASN A 79 -1.51 -0.38 0.71
CA ASN A 79 -0.59 0.53 0.00
C ASN A 79 -0.96 0.74 -1.48
N ARG A 80 -1.18 -0.34 -2.25
CA ARG A 80 -1.51 -0.22 -3.69
C ARG A 80 -2.74 0.63 -3.97
N ARG A 81 -3.76 0.51 -3.12
CA ARG A 81 -5.03 1.23 -3.28
C ARG A 81 -4.88 2.69 -2.90
N VAL A 82 -4.11 2.96 -1.84
CA VAL A 82 -3.82 4.33 -1.45
C VAL A 82 -2.91 5.01 -2.47
N ILE A 83 -1.90 4.32 -3.01
CA ILE A 83 -1.06 4.80 -4.13
C ILE A 83 -1.95 5.20 -5.31
N PHE A 84 -2.90 4.36 -5.71
CA PHE A 84 -3.81 4.68 -6.80
C PHE A 84 -4.65 5.94 -6.52
N ILE A 85 -5.23 6.05 -5.32
CA ILE A 85 -5.99 7.25 -4.93
C ILE A 85 -5.10 8.49 -4.91
N MET A 86 -3.90 8.41 -4.33
CA MET A 86 -2.94 9.52 -4.30
C MET A 86 -2.52 9.94 -5.71
N ALA A 87 -2.26 8.98 -6.60
CA ALA A 87 -1.90 9.23 -7.99
C ALA A 87 -3.04 9.92 -8.75
N LEU A 88 -4.29 9.54 -8.55
CA LEU A 88 -5.44 10.20 -9.19
C LEU A 88 -5.62 11.67 -8.77
N LYS A 89 -5.17 12.03 -7.56
CA LYS A 89 -5.34 13.38 -7.00
C LYS A 89 -4.25 14.34 -7.43
N ASP A 90 -3.07 13.83 -7.74
CA ASP A 90 -1.95 14.64 -8.21
C ASP A 90 -1.96 14.72 -9.76
N PRO A 91 -2.00 15.91 -10.37
CA PRO A 91 -2.09 16.03 -11.82
C PRO A 91 -0.94 15.37 -12.60
N GLU A 92 0.29 15.39 -12.06
CA GLU A 92 1.46 14.82 -12.71
C GLU A 92 1.46 13.29 -12.59
N LEU A 93 1.21 12.77 -11.38
CA LEU A 93 1.11 11.33 -11.15
C LEU A 93 -0.09 10.72 -11.87
N ARG A 94 -1.21 11.45 -11.97
CA ARG A 94 -2.39 11.02 -12.74
C ARG A 94 -2.06 10.89 -14.21
N LYS A 95 -1.35 11.87 -14.77
CA LYS A 95 -0.88 11.81 -16.16
C LYS A 95 0.00 10.58 -16.35
N PHE A 96 0.97 10.37 -15.47
CA PHE A 96 1.87 9.20 -15.52
C PHE A 96 1.10 7.86 -15.43
N LEU A 97 0.12 7.77 -14.52
CA LEU A 97 -0.77 6.61 -14.39
C LEU A 97 -1.52 6.33 -15.69
N PHE A 98 -2.11 7.34 -16.32
CA PHE A 98 -2.94 7.17 -17.52
C PHE A 98 -2.11 6.94 -18.80
N GLU A 99 -0.85 7.40 -18.83
CA GLU A 99 0.08 7.08 -19.90
C GLU A 99 0.53 5.60 -19.85
N LYS A 100 0.58 5.03 -18.64
CA LYS A 100 1.13 3.69 -18.42
C LYS A 100 0.09 2.58 -18.36
N TYR A 101 -1.13 2.88 -17.91
CA TYR A 101 -2.18 1.90 -17.69
C TYR A 101 -3.44 2.26 -18.48
N SER A 102 -4.15 1.23 -18.92
CA SER A 102 -5.45 1.40 -19.57
C SER A 102 -6.50 1.72 -18.51
N VAL A 103 -7.02 2.95 -18.55
CA VAL A 103 -8.06 3.44 -17.64
C VAL A 103 -9.30 3.77 -18.44
N GLU A 104 -10.28 2.86 -18.43
CA GLU A 104 -11.57 3.05 -19.13
C GLU A 104 -12.68 3.55 -18.18
N THR A 105 -12.46 3.44 -16.87
CA THR A 105 -13.44 3.78 -15.84
C THR A 105 -13.34 5.24 -15.42
N ASP A 106 -14.50 5.86 -15.16
CA ASP A 106 -14.58 7.18 -14.53
C ASP A 106 -14.29 7.10 -13.02
N PHE A 107 -13.12 7.61 -12.62
CA PHE A 107 -12.69 7.71 -11.23
C PHE A 107 -12.90 9.10 -10.59
N SER A 108 -13.73 9.97 -11.18
CA SER A 108 -13.97 11.34 -10.70
C SER A 108 -14.42 11.44 -9.24
N LYS A 109 -15.09 10.40 -8.71
CA LYS A 109 -15.47 10.35 -7.28
C LYS A 109 -14.25 10.17 -6.36
N LEU A 110 -13.26 9.39 -6.78
CA LEU A 110 -12.03 9.15 -6.02
C LEU A 110 -11.10 10.35 -6.08
N GLU A 111 -11.04 11.04 -7.22
CA GLU A 111 -10.28 12.29 -7.37
C GLU A 111 -10.73 13.35 -6.33
N LYS A 112 -12.04 13.45 -6.10
CA LYS A 112 -12.65 14.40 -5.15
C LYS A 112 -12.57 13.95 -3.69
N LEU A 113 -12.11 12.74 -3.41
CA LEU A 113 -12.07 12.19 -2.06
C LEU A 113 -10.99 12.89 -1.24
N GLU A 114 -11.33 13.46 -0.08
CA GLU A 114 -10.34 14.12 0.79
C GLU A 114 -9.85 13.22 1.93
N LYS A 115 -10.72 12.34 2.41
CA LYS A 115 -10.50 11.47 3.55
C LYS A 115 -10.89 10.04 3.22
N ILE A 116 -10.18 9.09 3.81
CA ILE A 116 -10.51 7.66 3.73
C ILE A 116 -10.65 7.05 5.13
N PRO A 117 -11.58 6.11 5.32
CA PRO A 117 -11.64 5.33 6.55
C PRO A 117 -10.42 4.41 6.63
N CYS A 118 -9.70 4.46 7.74
CA CYS A 118 -8.51 3.65 8.03
C CYS A 118 -8.72 2.87 9.32
N ASN A 119 -8.26 1.62 9.34
CA ASN A 119 -8.09 0.86 10.58
C ASN A 119 -6.78 1.28 11.23
N VAL A 120 -6.86 2.04 12.32
CA VAL A 120 -5.69 2.55 13.04
C VAL A 120 -5.39 1.68 14.24
N CYS A 121 -4.14 1.22 14.34
CA CYS A 121 -3.69 0.36 15.44
C CYS A 121 -2.21 0.57 15.77
N ASP A 122 -1.73 -0.10 16.82
CA ASP A 122 -0.31 -0.12 17.16
C ASP A 122 0.50 -0.99 16.17
N LYS A 123 1.81 -0.72 16.07
CA LYS A 123 2.73 -1.41 15.15
C LYS A 123 2.73 -2.93 15.29
N LYS A 124 2.64 -3.45 16.52
CA LYS A 124 2.62 -4.90 16.76
C LYS A 124 1.36 -5.54 16.19
N THR A 125 0.20 -4.91 16.42
CA THR A 125 -1.08 -5.33 15.83
C THR A 125 -1.04 -5.26 14.31
N ALA A 126 -0.43 -4.21 13.75
CA ALA A 126 -0.31 -4.04 12.31
C ALA A 126 0.54 -5.15 11.67
N ILE A 127 1.77 -5.36 12.15
CA ILE A 127 2.69 -6.39 11.66
C ILE A 127 2.03 -7.77 11.68
N THR A 128 1.34 -8.11 12.77
CA THR A 128 0.62 -9.39 12.90
C THR A 128 -0.50 -9.51 11.86
N SER A 129 -1.25 -8.44 11.63
CA SER A 129 -2.36 -8.40 10.67
C SER A 129 -1.89 -8.53 9.22
N VAL A 130 -0.82 -7.81 8.86
CA VAL A 130 -0.19 -7.87 7.53
C VAL A 130 0.31 -9.29 7.28
N TYR A 131 1.05 -9.88 8.22
CA TYR A 131 1.55 -11.24 8.09
C TYR A 131 0.41 -12.24 7.89
N ARG A 132 -0.61 -12.21 8.76
CA ARG A 132 -1.76 -13.13 8.65
C ARG A 132 -2.47 -13.01 7.30
N LYS A 133 -2.61 -11.78 6.77
CA LYS A 133 -3.30 -11.53 5.50
C LYS A 133 -2.47 -11.96 4.30
N HIS A 134 -1.17 -11.65 4.24
CA HIS A 134 -0.36 -11.84 3.03
C HIS A 134 0.44 -13.14 3.02
N ALA A 135 0.88 -13.64 4.17
CA ALA A 135 1.72 -14.83 4.25
C ALA A 135 0.99 -16.13 3.83
N PHE A 136 -0.34 -16.19 3.98
CA PHE A 136 -1.11 -17.41 3.69
C PHE A 136 -1.99 -17.31 2.43
N THR A 137 -2.24 -16.10 1.92
CA THR A 137 -3.12 -15.88 0.74
C THR A 137 -2.38 -15.94 -0.59
N GLY A 138 -1.05 -16.10 -0.58
CA GLY A 138 -0.23 -16.15 -1.80
C GLY A 138 0.06 -14.77 -2.41
N SER A 139 -0.27 -13.69 -1.70
CA SER A 139 -0.05 -12.30 -2.15
C SER A 139 1.42 -11.87 -2.11
N TRP A 140 2.28 -12.66 -1.45
CA TRP A 140 3.73 -12.51 -1.38
C TRP A 140 4.42 -13.78 -1.89
N SER A 141 5.50 -13.59 -2.64
CA SER A 141 6.49 -14.62 -2.95
C SER A 141 7.17 -15.14 -1.68
N PRO A 142 7.82 -16.33 -1.73
CA PRO A 142 8.61 -16.83 -0.60
C PRO A 142 9.64 -15.81 -0.09
N LEU A 143 10.35 -15.13 -0.99
CA LEU A 143 11.38 -14.14 -0.62
C LEU A 143 10.78 -12.93 0.09
N GLU A 144 9.66 -12.38 -0.39
CA GLU A 144 8.99 -11.24 0.25
C GLU A 144 8.49 -11.60 1.65
N ARG A 145 7.98 -12.82 1.83
CA ARG A 145 7.54 -13.34 3.13
C ARG A 145 8.71 -13.50 4.10
N ASP A 146 9.82 -14.07 3.64
CA ASP A 146 11.02 -14.28 4.44
C ASP A 146 11.65 -12.94 4.84
N TYR A 147 11.70 -11.98 3.92
CA TYR A 147 12.10 -10.60 4.20
C TYR A 147 11.23 -10.00 5.32
N PHE A 148 9.90 -10.12 5.25
CA PHE A 148 9.01 -9.57 6.27
C PHE A 148 9.22 -10.23 7.64
N VAL A 149 9.32 -11.56 7.67
CA VAL A 149 9.53 -12.30 8.93
C VAL A 149 10.85 -11.90 9.58
N HIS A 150 11.92 -11.78 8.80
CA HIS A 150 13.22 -11.42 9.32
C HIS A 150 13.27 -9.97 9.84
N ASN A 151 12.85 -9.01 9.02
CA ASN A 151 13.03 -7.58 9.32
C ASN A 151 11.95 -7.03 10.28
N HIS A 152 10.71 -7.52 10.19
CA HIS A 152 9.58 -6.95 10.93
C HIS A 152 9.12 -7.81 12.11
N MET A 153 9.29 -9.13 12.04
CA MET A 153 8.90 -10.04 13.13
C MET A 153 10.07 -10.52 14.00
N LYS A 154 11.31 -10.09 13.70
CA LYS A 154 12.54 -10.58 14.34
C LYS A 154 12.68 -12.11 14.27
N GLY A 155 12.13 -12.72 13.23
CA GLY A 155 12.24 -14.15 12.98
C GLY A 155 13.66 -14.53 12.51
N PRO A 156 13.99 -15.83 12.54
CA PRO A 156 15.27 -16.32 12.04
C PRO A 156 15.45 -15.93 10.57
N LYS A 157 16.69 -15.64 10.14
CA LYS A 157 17.00 -15.49 8.71
C LYS A 157 16.67 -16.80 8.01
N SER A 158 15.86 -16.72 6.97
CA SER A 158 15.67 -17.83 6.04
C SER A 158 17.01 -18.14 5.36
N LEU A 159 17.44 -19.41 5.42
CA LEU A 159 18.66 -19.91 4.76
C LEU A 159 18.42 -20.22 3.28
N THR A 160 17.42 -19.61 2.64
CA THR A 160 17.09 -19.97 1.26
C THR A 160 18.10 -19.35 0.29
N ILE A 161 19.10 -20.17 -0.06
CA ILE A 161 20.06 -19.96 -1.13
C ILE A 161 19.32 -20.24 -2.45
N TYR A 162 19.29 -19.29 -3.37
CA TYR A 162 19.01 -19.52 -4.78
C TYR A 162 20.15 -18.92 -5.60
#